data_AF-A0A842MS72-F1
#
_entry.id   AF-A0A842MS72-F1
#
_cell.length_a   1.000
_cell.length_b   1.000
_cell.length_c   1.000
_cell.angle_alpha   90.00
_cell.angle_beta   90.00
_cell.angle_gamma   90.00
#
_symmetry.space_group_name_H-M   'P 1'
#
loop_
_entity.id
_entity.type
_entity.pdbx_description
1 polymer ?
#
loop_
_entity_poly.entity_id
_entity_poly.type
_entity_poly.pdbx_seq_one_letter_code
_entity_poly.pdbx_strand_id
1 'polypeptide(L)'
;MDDYSQWLGTLLRNPEHSKDQEWSKKAAEIQKILKTGGRKGAKKEEKATTSTQWVTFKELLICADEFGEAEILFEAIEELKTKIDKLGKVKNTIVELERYGLGKNVLYVTYIKDGIPEKITFKIRSKEEMEKKFHFIADFSVTG
;
A
#
# COMPACT_ATOMS: atom_id res chain seq x y z
N MET A 1 -6.74 2.40 -18.58
CA MET A 1 -5.51 2.65 -17.79
C MET A 1 -4.78 3.88 -18.32
N ASP A 2 -4.84 4.11 -19.65
CA ASP A 2 -4.26 5.29 -20.30
C ASP A 2 -4.86 6.62 -19.84
N ASP A 3 -6.18 6.70 -19.65
CA ASP A 3 -6.84 7.94 -19.21
C ASP A 3 -6.35 8.45 -17.86
N TYR A 4 -6.08 7.55 -16.91
CA TYR A 4 -5.56 7.93 -15.59
C TYR A 4 -4.10 8.39 -15.64
N SER A 5 -3.29 7.75 -16.50
CA SER A 5 -1.88 8.13 -16.70
C SER A 5 -1.79 9.48 -17.43
N GLN A 6 -2.71 9.75 -18.35
CA GLN A 6 -2.83 11.03 -19.05
C GLN A 6 -3.35 12.13 -18.12
N TRP A 7 -4.33 11.84 -17.26
CA TRP A 7 -4.81 12.78 -16.24
C TRP A 7 -3.70 13.15 -15.24
N LEU A 8 -2.98 12.16 -14.67
CA LEU A 8 -1.84 12.43 -13.78
C LEU A 8 -0.73 13.22 -14.50
N GLY A 9 -0.43 12.87 -15.74
CA GLY A 9 0.53 13.61 -16.55
C GLY A 9 0.07 15.06 -16.80
N THR A 10 -1.23 15.30 -16.89
CA THR A 10 -1.79 16.65 -17.06
C THR A 10 -1.74 17.43 -15.76
N LEU A 11 -2.04 16.79 -14.62
CA LEU A 11 -1.91 17.37 -13.28
C LEU A 11 -0.47 17.82 -12.98
N LEU A 12 0.53 17.00 -13.34
CA LEU A 12 1.94 17.36 -13.21
C LEU A 12 2.36 18.56 -14.08
N ARG A 13 1.73 18.73 -15.25
CA ARG A 13 2.07 19.80 -16.22
C ARG A 13 1.29 21.09 -15.98
N ASN A 14 0.11 21.00 -15.37
CA ASN A 14 -0.76 22.10 -15.00
C ASN A 14 -1.34 21.81 -13.61
N PRO A 15 -0.57 22.05 -12.55
CA PRO A 15 -1.15 22.07 -11.22
C PRO A 15 -2.18 23.21 -11.20
N GLU A 16 -3.47 22.89 -11.08
CA GLU A 16 -4.49 23.93 -10.97
C GLU A 16 -4.24 24.74 -9.70
N HIS A 17 -3.73 25.96 -9.85
CA HIS A 17 -3.66 26.92 -8.76
C HIS A 17 -5.07 27.38 -8.42
N SER A 18 -5.74 26.68 -7.49
CA SER A 18 -7.00 27.17 -6.93
C SER A 18 -6.95 27.32 -5.40
N LYS A 19 -6.91 28.60 -5.02
CA LYS A 19 -7.61 29.26 -3.91
C LYS A 19 -7.21 29.14 -2.44
N ASP A 20 -6.15 28.44 -2.04
CA ASP A 20 -5.78 28.44 -0.61
C ASP A 20 -4.30 28.75 -0.32
N GLN A 21 -3.85 29.90 -0.85
CA GLN A 21 -2.50 30.45 -0.63
C GLN A 21 -2.14 30.55 0.87
N GLU A 22 -3.12 30.76 1.76
CA GLU A 22 -2.89 30.80 3.20
C GLU A 22 -2.56 29.42 3.79
N TRP A 23 -3.26 28.37 3.36
CA TRP A 23 -2.99 27.01 3.82
C TRP A 23 -1.65 26.49 3.28
N SER A 24 -1.32 26.77 2.02
CA SER A 24 0.00 26.41 1.47
C SER A 24 1.15 27.09 2.24
N LYS A 25 0.98 28.36 2.63
CA LYS A 25 1.96 29.08 3.47
C LYS A 25 2.11 28.45 4.86
N LYS A 26 0.98 28.15 5.52
CA LYS A 26 0.98 27.47 6.84
C LYS A 26 1.65 26.11 6.78
N ALA A 27 1.33 25.31 5.76
CA ALA A 27 1.90 23.99 5.56
C ALA A 27 3.43 24.06 5.31
N ALA A 28 3.89 25.01 4.48
CA ALA A 28 5.31 25.23 4.23
C ALA A 28 6.07 25.69 5.50
N GLU A 29 5.46 26.54 6.33
CA GLU A 29 6.03 26.98 7.60
C GLU A 29 6.15 25.82 8.61
N ILE A 30 5.10 25.01 8.75
CA ILE A 30 5.13 23.79 9.56
C ILE A 30 6.24 22.86 9.09
N GLN A 31 6.33 22.60 7.78
CA GLN A 31 7.36 21.73 7.20
C GLN A 31 8.78 22.27 7.47
N LYS A 32 8.98 23.59 7.40
CA LYS A 32 10.26 24.24 7.76
C LYS A 32 10.60 24.06 9.24
N ILE A 33 9.62 24.20 10.14
CA ILE A 33 9.79 23.96 11.58
C ILE A 33 10.17 22.50 11.81
N LEU A 34 9.51 21.56 11.13
CA LEU A 34 9.80 20.13 11.26
C LEU A 34 11.20 19.76 10.74
N LYS A 35 11.63 20.32 9.59
CA LYS A 35 13.00 20.14 9.07
C LYS A 35 14.08 20.71 9.99
N THR A 36 13.79 21.80 10.70
CA THR A 36 14.77 22.50 11.55
C THR A 36 14.76 22.03 13.01
N GLY A 37 13.62 21.60 13.53
CA GLY A 37 13.44 21.08 14.90
C GLY A 37 13.74 19.58 15.06
N GLY A 38 13.72 18.81 13.96
CA GLY A 38 14.02 17.36 13.93
C GLY A 38 15.50 17.00 14.04
N ARG A 39 16.30 17.69 14.88
CA ARG A 39 17.68 17.29 15.18
C ARG A 39 17.72 16.52 16.51
N LYS A 40 17.32 15.25 16.50
CA LYS A 40 17.86 14.20 17.38
C LYS A 40 17.23 12.84 17.05
N GLY A 41 17.98 12.02 16.31
CA GLY A 41 17.87 10.56 16.36
C GLY A 41 16.87 9.92 15.39
N ALA A 42 17.27 9.77 14.13
CA ALA A 42 16.77 8.65 13.31
C ALA A 42 17.91 8.16 12.41
N LYS A 43 18.33 6.92 12.66
CA LYS A 43 19.32 6.20 11.86
C LYS A 43 18.81 6.07 10.43
N LYS A 44 19.67 6.45 9.50
CA LYS A 44 19.47 6.40 8.05
C LYS A 44 19.47 4.93 7.59
N GLU A 45 18.32 4.38 7.25
CA GLU A 45 18.25 3.28 6.29
C GLU A 45 18.06 3.89 4.90
N GLU A 46 19.09 3.76 4.08
CA GLU A 46 19.10 4.19 2.69
C GLU A 46 18.33 3.19 1.84
N LYS A 47 17.20 3.60 1.25
CA LYS A 47 16.82 3.25 -0.11
C LYS A 47 15.62 4.06 -0.61
N ALA A 48 15.67 4.30 -1.91
CA ALA A 48 14.77 5.08 -2.75
C ALA A 48 14.90 6.60 -2.61
N THR A 49 15.05 7.21 -3.78
CA THR A 49 15.22 8.62 -4.10
C THR A 49 14.02 9.43 -3.61
N THR A 50 13.85 9.59 -2.30
CA THR A 50 12.78 10.41 -1.74
C THR A 50 13.03 11.85 -2.15
N SER A 51 12.07 12.40 -2.90
CA SER A 51 11.92 13.82 -3.14
C SER A 51 12.29 14.62 -1.89
N THR A 52 13.18 15.61 -2.04
CA THR A 52 13.73 16.46 -0.95
C THR A 52 12.67 17.22 -0.14
N GLN A 53 11.40 17.05 -0.51
CA GLN A 53 10.25 17.73 0.01
C GLN A 53 9.67 17.02 1.26
N TRP A 54 9.55 15.70 1.33
CA TRP A 54 8.89 15.03 2.48
C TRP A 54 9.60 15.23 3.81
N VAL A 55 8.81 15.36 4.89
CA VAL A 55 9.32 15.48 6.27
C VAL A 55 8.61 14.50 7.17
N THR A 56 9.38 13.76 7.96
CA THR A 56 8.86 12.85 8.97
C THR A 56 8.35 13.62 10.19
N PHE A 57 7.10 13.34 10.56
CA PHE A 57 6.50 13.73 11.84
C PHE A 57 5.96 12.49 12.54
N LYS A 58 6.69 12.01 13.56
CA LYS A 58 6.43 10.71 14.20
C LYS A 58 6.40 9.59 13.16
N GLU A 59 5.24 8.98 12.94
CA GLU A 59 5.02 7.85 12.03
C GLU A 59 4.46 8.31 10.66
N LEU A 60 4.28 9.61 10.43
CA LEU A 60 3.73 10.17 9.19
C LEU A 60 4.79 10.93 8.39
N LEU A 61 4.62 10.93 7.07
CA LEU A 61 5.34 11.82 6.16
C LEU A 61 4.41 12.96 5.74
N ILE A 62 4.92 14.19 5.80
CA ILE A 62 4.19 15.41 5.45
C ILE A 62 4.90 16.11 4.30
N CYS A 63 4.13 16.56 3.30
CA CYS A 63 4.61 17.38 2.20
C CYS A 63 3.64 18.55 1.98
N ALA A 64 4.16 19.77 1.92
CA ALA A 64 3.44 20.99 1.57
C ALA A 64 3.71 21.44 0.12
N ASP A 65 4.48 20.65 -0.62
CA ASP A 65 4.78 20.89 -2.03
C ASP A 65 3.58 20.49 -2.91
N GLU A 66 3.38 21.20 -4.01
CA GLU A 66 2.27 20.98 -4.94
C GLU A 66 2.34 19.61 -5.63
N PHE A 67 3.51 18.98 -5.67
CA PHE A 67 3.68 17.64 -6.23
C PHE A 67 3.50 16.50 -5.21
N GLY A 68 3.30 16.81 -3.92
CA GLY A 68 3.14 15.79 -2.87
C GLY A 68 1.98 14.83 -3.13
N GLU A 69 0.84 15.36 -3.62
CA GLU A 69 -0.30 14.53 -4.02
C GLU A 69 0.05 13.61 -5.20
N ALA A 70 0.72 14.16 -6.22
CA ALA A 70 1.10 13.39 -7.40
C ALA A 70 2.08 12.26 -7.03
N GLU A 71 3.07 12.52 -6.17
CA GLU A 71 4.00 11.50 -5.67
C GLU A 71 3.25 10.34 -4.96
N ILE A 72 2.31 10.64 -4.04
CA ILE A 72 1.48 9.60 -3.39
C ILE A 72 0.70 8.78 -4.43
N LEU A 73 0.10 9.45 -5.41
CA LEU A 73 -0.68 8.78 -6.45
C LEU A 73 0.21 7.85 -7.31
N PHE A 74 1.42 8.28 -7.68
CA PHE A 74 2.35 7.43 -8.42
C PHE A 74 2.77 6.20 -7.61
N GLU A 75 3.20 6.40 -6.36
CA GLU A 75 3.59 5.29 -5.48
C GLU A 75 2.45 4.28 -5.31
N ALA A 76 1.23 4.76 -5.04
CA ALA A 76 0.05 3.91 -4.90
C ALA A 76 -0.26 3.15 -6.20
N ILE A 77 -0.18 3.81 -7.35
CA ILE A 77 -0.44 3.17 -8.65
C ILE A 77 0.61 2.10 -8.95
N GLU A 78 1.89 2.35 -8.71
CA GLU A 78 2.96 1.37 -8.92
C GLU A 78 2.83 0.16 -7.99
N GLU A 79 2.50 0.40 -6.73
CA GLU A 79 2.24 -0.67 -5.76
C GLU A 79 1.03 -1.52 -6.19
N LEU A 80 -0.08 -0.88 -6.58
CA LEU A 80 -1.28 -1.58 -7.05
C LEU A 80 -1.01 -2.37 -8.33
N LYS A 81 -0.29 -1.81 -9.29
CA LYS A 81 0.10 -2.53 -10.53
C LYS A 81 0.92 -3.78 -10.18
N THR A 82 1.89 -3.65 -9.29
CA THR A 82 2.72 -4.76 -8.84
C THR A 82 1.89 -5.84 -8.13
N LYS A 83 0.95 -5.45 -7.28
CA LYS A 83 0.03 -6.38 -6.60
C LYS A 83 -0.88 -7.10 -7.58
N ILE A 84 -1.45 -6.40 -8.56
CA ILE A 84 -2.30 -6.99 -9.61
C ILE A 84 -1.54 -8.03 -10.42
N ASP A 85 -0.32 -7.73 -10.86
CA ASP A 85 0.52 -8.67 -11.62
C ASP A 85 0.84 -9.94 -10.80
N LYS A 86 1.24 -9.77 -9.53
CA LYS A 86 1.47 -10.89 -8.62
C LYS A 86 0.22 -11.75 -8.41
N LEU A 87 -0.95 -11.14 -8.19
CA LEU A 87 -2.22 -11.87 -8.06
C LEU A 87 -2.58 -12.62 -9.34
N GLY A 88 -2.35 -12.02 -10.50
CA GLY A 88 -2.55 -12.68 -11.80
C GLY A 88 -1.69 -13.95 -11.94
N LYS A 89 -0.41 -13.86 -11.56
CA LYS A 89 0.52 -15.01 -11.56
C LYS A 89 0.05 -16.11 -10.60
N VAL A 90 -0.26 -15.75 -9.35
CA VAL A 90 -0.74 -16.69 -8.33
C VAL A 90 -2.02 -17.40 -8.78
N LYS A 91 -2.99 -16.65 -9.36
CA LYS A 91 -4.21 -17.24 -9.92
C LYS A 91 -3.89 -18.32 -10.95
N ASN A 92 -2.99 -18.03 -11.89
CA ASN A 92 -2.60 -18.99 -12.93
C ASN A 92 -1.93 -20.23 -12.31
N THR A 93 -1.04 -20.05 -11.33
CA THR A 93 -0.42 -21.17 -10.60
C THR A 93 -1.45 -22.04 -9.88
N ILE A 94 -2.48 -21.45 -9.26
CA ILE A 94 -3.55 -22.22 -8.60
C ILE A 94 -4.36 -23.03 -9.63
N VAL A 95 -4.69 -22.43 -10.79
CA VAL A 95 -5.39 -23.14 -11.87
C VAL A 95 -4.55 -24.31 -12.39
N GLU A 96 -3.24 -24.16 -12.51
CA GLU A 96 -2.34 -25.26 -12.85
C GLU A 96 -2.32 -26.34 -11.78
N LEU A 97 -2.21 -25.97 -10.49
CA LEU A 97 -2.27 -26.91 -9.36
C LEU A 97 -3.56 -27.74 -9.35
N GLU A 98 -4.71 -27.14 -9.68
CA GLU A 98 -5.98 -27.87 -9.83
C GLU A 98 -5.92 -28.94 -10.93
N ARG A 99 -5.26 -28.64 -12.06
CA ARG A 99 -5.06 -29.60 -13.17
C ARG A 99 -4.15 -30.76 -12.77
N TYR A 100 -3.20 -30.54 -11.86
CA TYR A 100 -2.30 -31.58 -11.35
C TYR A 100 -2.95 -32.52 -10.31
N GLY A 101 -4.26 -32.42 -10.08
CA GLY A 101 -5.02 -33.48 -9.42
C GLY A 101 -5.24 -33.30 -7.92
N LEU A 102 -4.88 -32.15 -7.34
CA LEU A 102 -5.28 -31.82 -5.97
C LEU A 102 -6.81 -31.75 -5.81
N GLY A 103 -7.55 -31.42 -6.87
CA GLY A 103 -9.02 -31.54 -6.89
C GLY A 103 -9.73 -30.71 -5.79
N LYS A 104 -11.02 -30.98 -5.58
CA LYS A 104 -11.90 -30.20 -4.68
C LYS A 104 -12.06 -30.79 -3.27
N ASN A 105 -11.46 -31.96 -2.99
CA ASN A 105 -11.63 -32.70 -1.73
C ASN A 105 -10.54 -32.44 -0.67
N VAL A 106 -9.65 -31.49 -0.93
CA VAL A 106 -8.63 -31.02 0.03
C VAL A 106 -9.02 -29.65 0.57
N LEU A 107 -8.70 -29.40 1.84
CA LEU A 107 -8.76 -28.08 2.43
C LEU A 107 -7.45 -27.35 2.11
N TYR A 108 -7.56 -26.22 1.43
CA TYR A 108 -6.44 -25.32 1.18
C TYR A 108 -6.32 -24.33 2.34
N VAL A 109 -5.14 -24.24 2.92
CA VAL A 109 -4.79 -23.20 3.90
C VAL A 109 -3.76 -22.30 3.25
N THR A 110 -4.14 -21.04 3.07
CA THR A 110 -3.36 -20.05 2.33
C THR A 110 -2.83 -18.98 3.28
N TYR A 111 -1.52 -18.75 3.24
CA TYR A 111 -0.88 -17.62 3.90
C TYR A 111 -0.86 -16.43 2.96
N ILE A 112 -1.56 -15.35 3.34
CA ILE A 112 -1.64 -14.10 2.59
C ILE A 112 -0.79 -13.07 3.33
N LYS A 113 0.17 -12.48 2.62
CA LYS A 113 1.01 -11.38 3.12
C LYS A 113 0.81 -10.17 2.22
N ASP A 114 0.55 -9.01 2.81
CA ASP A 114 0.33 -7.75 2.09
C ASP A 114 -0.73 -7.84 0.97
N GLY A 115 -1.76 -8.68 1.18
CA GLY A 115 -2.83 -8.94 0.23
C GLY A 115 -2.51 -9.95 -0.88
N ILE A 116 -1.30 -10.54 -0.88
CA ILE A 116 -0.85 -11.51 -1.89
C ILE A 116 -0.67 -12.90 -1.26
N PRO A 117 -1.24 -13.98 -1.83
CA PRO A 117 -0.93 -15.34 -1.40
C PRO A 117 0.53 -15.70 -1.67
N GLU A 118 1.27 -16.11 -0.65
CA GLU A 118 2.68 -16.53 -0.80
C GLU A 118 2.89 -18.03 -0.60
N LYS A 119 2.07 -18.68 0.24
CA LYS A 119 2.23 -20.10 0.60
C LYS A 119 0.88 -20.77 0.71
N ILE A 120 0.80 -22.01 0.25
CA ILE A 120 -0.39 -22.86 0.35
C ILE A 120 0.04 -24.21 0.92
N THR A 121 -0.69 -24.71 1.91
CA THR A 121 -0.62 -26.12 2.34
C THR A 121 -1.99 -26.77 2.22
N PHE A 122 -2.01 -28.09 2.08
CA PHE A 122 -3.23 -28.88 1.94
C PHE A 122 -3.42 -29.80 3.14
N LYS A 123 -4.68 -30.01 3.52
CA LYS A 123 -5.11 -31.03 4.48
C LYS A 123 -6.21 -31.88 3.86
N ILE A 124 -6.12 -33.20 4.03
CA ILE A 124 -7.22 -34.11 3.67
C ILE A 124 -8.38 -33.80 4.61
N ARG A 125 -9.56 -33.48 4.07
CA ARG A 125 -10.72 -33.11 4.88
C ARG A 125 -11.22 -34.30 5.69
N SER A 126 -11.33 -34.13 7.01
CA SER A 126 -12.20 -34.96 7.84
C SER A 126 -13.65 -34.45 7.77
N LYS A 127 -14.64 -35.31 8.03
CA LYS A 127 -16.08 -34.96 7.93
C LYS A 127 -16.47 -33.80 8.87
N GLU A 128 -15.80 -33.69 10.01
CA GLU A 128 -16.04 -32.68 11.07
C GLU A 128 -15.47 -31.29 10.74
N GLU A 129 -14.46 -31.20 9.86
CA GLU A 129 -13.87 -29.92 9.44
C GLU A 129 -14.70 -29.19 8.37
N MET A 130 -15.64 -29.88 7.71
CA MET A 130 -16.53 -29.26 6.71
C MET A 130 -17.55 -28.29 7.33
N GLU A 131 -17.83 -28.40 8.62
CA GLU A 131 -18.88 -27.64 9.32
C GLU A 131 -18.35 -26.41 10.08
N LYS A 132 -17.03 -26.27 10.22
CA LYS A 132 -16.43 -25.16 10.98
C LYS A 132 -16.17 -23.94 10.08
N LYS A 133 -16.90 -22.84 10.31
CA LYS A 133 -16.54 -21.52 9.77
C LYS A 133 -15.30 -20.97 10.50
N PHE A 134 -14.29 -20.53 9.75
CA PHE A 134 -13.18 -19.76 10.31
C PHE A 134 -13.70 -18.46 10.93
N HIS A 135 -13.31 -18.18 12.17
CA HIS A 135 -13.60 -16.93 12.87
C HIS A 135 -12.26 -16.25 13.19
N PHE A 136 -12.07 -15.04 12.65
CA PHE A 136 -11.03 -14.13 13.09
C PHE A 136 -11.69 -13.03 13.90
N ILE A 137 -11.22 -12.82 15.13
CA ILE A 137 -11.69 -11.76 16.04
C ILE A 137 -10.49 -10.87 16.33
N ALA A 138 -10.62 -9.59 16.04
CA ALA A 138 -9.66 -8.57 16.44
C ALA A 138 -10.42 -7.41 17.07
N ASP A 139 -10.04 -7.07 18.30
CA ASP A 139 -10.55 -5.91 19.02
C ASP A 139 -9.48 -4.81 19.00
N PHE A 140 -9.86 -3.61 18.58
CA PHE A 140 -9.04 -2.42 18.69
C PHE A 140 -9.71 -1.47 19.67
N SER A 141 -8.96 -1.00 20.66
CA SER A 141 -9.42 0.06 21.57
C SER A 141 -8.52 1.28 21.41
N VAL A 142 -9.14 2.45 21.37
CA VAL A 142 -8.45 3.74 21.49
C VAL A 142 -8.82 4.28 22.86
N THR A 143 -7.82 4.47 23.71
CA THR A 143 -7.99 5.22 24.95
C THR A 143 -7.65 6.68 24.67
N GLY A 144 -8.65 7.55 24.85
CA GLY A 144 -8.55 9.00 24.77
C GLY A 144 -9.36 9.65 25.88
#